data_AF-A0A3L7P3B8-F1
#
_entry.id   AF-A0A3L7P3B8-F1
#
_cell.length_a   1.000
_cell.length_b   1.000
_cell.length_c   1.000
_cell.angle_alpha   90.00
_cell.angle_beta   90.00
_cell.angle_gamma   90.00
#
_symmetry.space_group_name_H-M   'P 1'
#
loop_
_entity.id
_entity.type
_entity.pdbx_description
1 polymer ?
#
loop_
_entity_poly.entity_id
_entity_poly.type
_entity_poly.pdbx_seq_one_letter_code
_entity_poly.pdbx_strand_id
1 'polypeptide(L)'
;SVIAIAQLAREAKPKLPVLLALTCPHEAYPRATHPLPYPFSQLPPWAGFTGAERLSEAVQRHTAMWHHLPNRIVLVDFTPEGDGWNPVDYGNSALRTAILELLPQAYGQTLSSLPHVSGQNSNLPTRVRQIVQRSAQLAATSGGLPIPGADLAGVTGIQLKMLHDLGQAHGLPDDGRRLLEILAGVTAGALARRTAVSLVKCIPFVGSLAGGLAGAGLAYASTRALGEAYTWYCARRKLGQYPDRKEIMQHYQEYLTEAGRLWRTGTTGKHA
;
A
#
# COMPACT_ATOMS: atom_id res chain seq x y z
N SER A 1 -5.56 -2.37 -22.91
CA SER A 1 -5.19 -3.54 -22.07
C SER A 1 -4.46 -3.05 -20.82
N VAL A 2 -4.33 -3.86 -19.77
CA VAL A 2 -3.56 -3.47 -18.55
C VAL A 2 -2.09 -3.20 -18.88
N ILE A 3 -1.51 -3.94 -19.83
CA ILE A 3 -0.15 -3.73 -20.33
C ILE A 3 0.01 -2.33 -20.93
N ALA A 4 -0.96 -1.85 -21.73
CA ALA A 4 -0.93 -0.49 -22.28
C ALA A 4 -0.96 0.59 -21.19
N ILE A 5 -1.71 0.38 -20.10
CA ILE A 5 -1.72 1.30 -18.95
C ILE A 5 -0.35 1.32 -18.27
N ALA A 6 0.28 0.15 -18.09
CA ALA A 6 1.62 0.06 -17.51
C ALA A 6 2.70 0.71 -18.40
N GLN A 7 2.57 0.59 -19.73
CA GLN A 7 3.44 1.25 -20.70
C GLN A 7 3.29 2.78 -20.64
N LEU A 8 2.06 3.29 -20.67
CA LEU A 8 1.78 4.72 -20.52
C LEU A 8 2.31 5.27 -19.19
N ALA A 9 2.18 4.51 -18.10
CA ALA A 9 2.74 4.87 -16.79
C ALA A 9 4.28 4.94 -16.82
N ARG A 10 4.94 3.98 -17.48
CA ARG A 10 6.40 3.94 -17.65
C ARG A 10 6.89 5.09 -18.52
N GLU A 11 6.17 5.43 -19.59
CA GLU A 11 6.50 6.57 -20.45
C GLU A 11 6.38 7.90 -19.69
N ALA A 12 5.29 8.10 -18.96
CA ALA A 12 5.08 9.31 -18.17
C ALA A 12 6.04 9.42 -16.98
N LYS A 13 6.46 8.30 -16.38
CA LYS A 13 7.39 8.25 -15.25
C LYS A 13 8.39 7.08 -15.40
N PRO A 14 9.50 7.28 -16.14
CA PRO A 14 10.45 6.21 -16.44
C PRO A 14 11.05 5.51 -15.22
N LYS A 15 11.21 6.26 -14.12
CA LYS A 15 11.79 5.77 -12.86
C LYS A 15 10.79 5.07 -11.94
N LEU A 16 9.49 5.12 -12.22
CA LEU A 16 8.48 4.49 -11.36
C LEU A 16 8.56 2.96 -11.51
N PRO A 17 8.88 2.18 -10.47
CA PRO A 17 8.97 0.74 -10.59
C PRO A 17 7.59 0.12 -10.84
N VAL A 18 7.56 -0.98 -11.58
CA VAL A 18 6.35 -1.76 -11.86
C VAL A 18 6.42 -3.08 -11.09
N LEU A 19 5.43 -3.33 -10.26
CA LEU A 19 5.23 -4.60 -9.57
C LEU A 19 4.08 -5.35 -10.24
N LEU A 20 4.36 -6.56 -10.74
CA LEU A 20 3.35 -7.44 -11.29
C LEU A 20 2.93 -8.47 -10.24
N ALA A 21 1.70 -8.36 -9.75
CA ALA A 21 1.10 -9.38 -8.88
C ALA A 21 0.26 -10.34 -9.73
N LEU A 22 0.66 -11.60 -9.78
CA LEU A 22 -0.08 -12.68 -10.42
C LEU A 22 -0.98 -13.33 -9.37
N THR A 23 -2.29 -13.30 -9.61
CA THR A 23 -3.30 -13.81 -8.68
C THR A 23 -3.74 -15.23 -9.02
N CYS A 24 -4.36 -15.91 -8.06
CA CYS A 24 -4.96 -17.23 -8.22
C CYS A 24 -3.99 -18.33 -8.72
N PRO A 25 -2.74 -18.43 -8.21
CA PRO A 25 -1.85 -19.54 -8.58
C PRO A 25 -2.48 -20.92 -8.32
N HIS A 26 -3.45 -21.01 -7.41
CA HIS A 26 -4.19 -22.25 -7.13
C HIS A 26 -4.93 -22.85 -8.32
N GLU A 27 -5.22 -22.08 -9.38
CA GLU A 27 -5.86 -22.62 -10.59
C GLU A 27 -4.94 -23.55 -11.41
N ALA A 28 -3.63 -23.50 -11.14
CA ALA A 28 -2.64 -24.28 -11.87
C ALA A 28 -2.35 -25.66 -11.26
N TYR A 29 -2.80 -25.92 -10.03
CA TYR A 29 -2.59 -27.19 -9.35
C TYR A 29 -3.87 -27.71 -8.67
N PRO A 30 -4.01 -29.03 -8.47
CA PRO A 30 -5.23 -29.61 -7.89
C PRO A 30 -5.53 -29.07 -6.48
N ARG A 31 -6.82 -29.06 -6.09
CA ARG A 31 -7.28 -28.76 -4.72
C ARG A 31 -6.67 -29.73 -3.73
N ALA A 32 -5.51 -29.38 -3.18
CA ALA A 32 -4.81 -30.19 -2.20
C ALA A 32 -4.24 -29.33 -1.08
N THR A 33 -3.54 -28.23 -1.40
CA THR A 33 -3.04 -27.17 -0.51
C THR A 33 -2.11 -26.27 -1.31
N HIS A 34 -1.85 -25.02 -0.87
CA HIS A 34 -0.75 -24.24 -1.43
C HIS A 34 0.60 -24.94 -1.17
N PRO A 35 1.58 -24.82 -2.09
CA PRO A 35 2.91 -25.38 -1.83
C PRO A 35 3.58 -24.63 -0.67
N LEU A 36 4.16 -25.39 0.25
CA LEU A 36 4.87 -24.86 1.41
C LEU A 36 6.27 -25.50 1.50
N PRO A 37 7.32 -24.73 1.82
CA PRO A 37 7.35 -23.27 2.01
C PRO A 37 7.09 -22.51 0.69
N TYR A 38 6.72 -21.23 0.76
CA TYR A 38 6.43 -20.38 -0.42
C TYR A 38 7.59 -20.41 -1.42
N PRO A 39 7.45 -21.09 -2.59
CA PRO A 39 8.59 -21.39 -3.45
C PRO A 39 8.86 -20.28 -4.49
N PHE A 40 8.01 -19.24 -4.53
CA PHE A 40 8.02 -18.24 -5.59
C PHE A 40 8.92 -17.02 -5.30
N SER A 41 9.89 -17.17 -4.40
CA SER A 41 10.93 -16.16 -4.19
C SER A 41 11.79 -15.97 -5.44
N GLN A 42 11.94 -17.05 -6.23
CA GLN A 42 12.62 -17.09 -7.53
C GLN A 42 11.59 -17.32 -8.64
N LEU A 43 11.87 -16.80 -9.84
CA LEU A 43 11.05 -17.06 -11.03
C LEU A 43 11.15 -18.54 -11.46
N PRO A 44 10.14 -19.06 -12.18
CA PRO A 44 10.13 -20.45 -12.64
C PRO A 44 11.35 -20.78 -13.54
N PRO A 45 11.69 -22.07 -13.73
CA PRO A 45 10.87 -23.24 -13.41
C PRO A 45 10.87 -23.60 -11.93
N TRP A 46 9.70 -23.99 -11.43
CA TRP A 46 9.53 -24.55 -10.08
C TRP A 46 9.36 -26.06 -10.14
N ALA A 47 9.77 -26.74 -9.07
CA ALA A 47 9.65 -28.18 -8.92
C ALA A 47 9.28 -28.55 -7.47
N GLY A 48 8.93 -29.81 -7.25
CA GLY A 48 8.70 -30.35 -5.89
C GLY A 48 7.27 -30.21 -5.36
N PHE A 49 6.30 -29.83 -6.19
CA PHE A 49 4.87 -29.85 -5.84
C PHE A 49 3.99 -30.17 -7.05
N THR A 50 2.80 -30.71 -6.80
CA THR A 50 1.84 -31.08 -7.84
C THR A 50 1.42 -29.83 -8.64
N GLY A 51 1.51 -29.89 -9.97
CA GLY A 51 1.16 -28.78 -10.87
C GLY A 51 2.24 -27.69 -11.02
N ALA A 52 3.45 -27.91 -10.51
CA ALA A 52 4.56 -26.96 -10.66
C ALA A 52 4.93 -26.66 -12.13
N GLU A 53 4.89 -27.66 -13.01
CA GLU A 53 5.13 -27.50 -14.46
C GLU A 53 4.07 -26.61 -15.09
N ARG A 54 2.78 -26.94 -14.90
CA ARG A 54 1.65 -26.17 -15.43
C ARG A 54 1.67 -24.72 -14.94
N LEU A 55 1.97 -24.49 -13.65
CA LEU A 55 2.10 -23.14 -13.11
C LEU A 55 3.31 -22.40 -13.69
N SER A 56 4.45 -23.08 -13.83
CA SER A 56 5.65 -22.50 -14.44
C SER A 56 5.39 -22.04 -15.87
N GLU A 57 4.74 -22.87 -16.69
CA GLU A 57 4.35 -22.53 -18.04
C GLU A 57 3.35 -21.36 -18.09
N ALA A 58 2.34 -21.37 -17.21
CA ALA A 58 1.36 -20.29 -17.12
C ALA A 58 2.03 -18.95 -16.77
N VAL A 59 2.93 -18.94 -15.78
CA VAL A 59 3.66 -17.74 -15.36
C VAL A 59 4.62 -17.28 -16.44
N GLN A 60 5.36 -18.18 -17.09
CA GLN A 60 6.25 -17.82 -18.20
C GLN A 60 5.47 -17.19 -19.36
N ARG A 61 4.34 -17.78 -19.74
CA ARG A 61 3.46 -17.24 -20.79
C ARG A 61 2.92 -15.86 -20.40
N HIS A 62 2.46 -15.70 -19.15
CA HIS A 62 1.96 -14.42 -18.67
C HIS A 62 3.06 -13.36 -18.68
N THR A 63 4.20 -13.63 -18.07
CA THR A 63 5.31 -12.68 -17.91
C THR A 63 5.95 -12.30 -19.25
N ALA A 64 5.98 -13.21 -20.23
CA ALA A 64 6.45 -12.92 -21.58
C ALA A 64 5.64 -11.78 -22.25
N MET A 65 4.33 -11.67 -21.98
CA MET A 65 3.50 -10.57 -22.50
C MET A 65 3.86 -9.20 -21.92
N TRP A 66 4.50 -9.17 -20.74
CA TRP A 66 4.93 -7.93 -20.08
C TRP A 66 6.34 -7.50 -20.47
N HIS A 67 7.05 -8.31 -21.25
CA HIS A 67 8.44 -8.09 -21.63
C HIS A 67 9.32 -7.76 -20.40
N HIS A 68 10.04 -6.63 -20.43
CA HIS A 68 10.89 -6.16 -19.34
C HIS A 68 10.24 -5.07 -18.48
N LEU A 69 8.93 -4.86 -18.59
CA LEU A 69 8.24 -3.79 -17.85
C LEU A 69 8.29 -3.99 -16.32
N PRO A 70 8.01 -5.19 -15.77
CA PRO A 70 8.01 -5.41 -14.33
C PRO A 70 9.42 -5.44 -13.76
N ASN A 71 9.63 -4.70 -12.67
CA ASN A 71 10.83 -4.75 -11.85
C ASN A 71 10.80 -5.93 -10.87
N ARG A 72 9.59 -6.33 -10.45
CA ARG A 72 9.36 -7.43 -9.53
C ARG A 72 8.06 -8.13 -9.89
N ILE A 73 8.05 -9.44 -9.76
CA ILE A 73 6.86 -10.29 -9.96
C ILE A 73 6.64 -11.04 -8.65
N VAL A 74 5.39 -11.10 -8.21
CA VAL A 74 4.98 -11.86 -7.02
C VAL A 74 3.71 -12.64 -7.32
N LEU A 75 3.62 -13.85 -6.77
CA LEU A 75 2.41 -14.66 -6.83
C LEU A 75 1.65 -14.50 -5.52
N VAL A 76 0.36 -14.20 -5.61
CA VAL A 76 -0.51 -14.01 -4.45
C VAL A 76 -1.82 -14.75 -4.62
N ASP A 77 -2.36 -15.25 -3.53
CA ASP A 77 -3.68 -15.87 -3.51
C ASP A 77 -4.42 -15.39 -2.27
N PHE A 78 -5.56 -14.74 -2.49
CA PHE A 78 -6.44 -14.26 -1.43
C PHE A 78 -7.76 -15.02 -1.55
N THR A 79 -7.84 -16.16 -0.89
CA THR A 79 -9.01 -17.03 -0.93
C THR A 79 -9.85 -16.88 0.33
N PRO A 80 -11.19 -16.82 0.24
CA PRO A 80 -12.07 -16.88 1.41
C PRO A 80 -11.82 -18.11 2.29
N GLU A 81 -12.02 -17.98 3.61
CA GLU A 81 -11.83 -19.06 4.59
C GLU A 81 -12.73 -20.30 4.34
N GLY A 82 -13.78 -20.17 3.51
CA GLY A 82 -14.68 -21.27 3.13
C GLY A 82 -14.26 -22.08 1.89
N ASP A 83 -13.25 -21.64 1.14
CA ASP A 83 -12.89 -22.24 -0.16
C ASP A 83 -11.92 -23.43 -0.06
N GLY A 84 -11.52 -23.79 1.16
CA GLY A 84 -10.66 -24.96 1.43
C GLY A 84 -9.18 -24.77 1.11
N TRP A 85 -8.74 -23.53 0.86
CA TRP A 85 -7.35 -23.18 0.62
C TRP A 85 -6.68 -22.65 1.89
N ASN A 86 -5.47 -23.14 2.17
CA ASN A 86 -4.68 -22.74 3.32
C ASN A 86 -3.20 -22.58 2.89
N PRO A 87 -2.54 -21.45 3.22
CA PRO A 87 -3.08 -20.25 3.89
C PRO A 87 -4.00 -19.40 2.99
N VAL A 88 -4.95 -18.70 3.60
CA VAL A 88 -5.91 -17.82 2.92
C VAL A 88 -5.30 -16.53 2.37
N ASP A 89 -4.15 -16.12 2.90
CA ASP A 89 -3.39 -14.94 2.50
C ASP A 89 -2.05 -15.30 1.85
N TYR A 90 -2.04 -16.37 1.05
CA TYR A 90 -0.85 -16.91 0.44
C TYR A 90 -0.08 -15.87 -0.40
N GLY A 91 1.22 -15.72 -0.14
CA GLY A 91 2.06 -14.72 -0.80
C GLY A 91 1.95 -13.28 -0.28
N ASN A 92 1.12 -13.00 0.74
CA ASN A 92 1.01 -11.67 1.36
C ASN A 92 2.36 -11.12 1.82
N SER A 93 3.17 -11.94 2.51
CA SER A 93 4.50 -11.54 2.96
C SER A 93 5.41 -11.17 1.78
N ALA A 94 5.40 -11.96 0.70
CA ALA A 94 6.17 -11.69 -0.51
C ALA A 94 5.72 -10.40 -1.21
N LEU A 95 4.42 -10.16 -1.31
CA LEU A 95 3.86 -8.92 -1.85
C LEU A 95 4.30 -7.70 -1.03
N ARG A 96 4.18 -7.78 0.30
CA ARG A 96 4.60 -6.71 1.20
C ARG A 96 6.09 -6.40 1.05
N THR A 97 6.93 -7.42 1.05
CA THR A 97 8.38 -7.27 0.86
C THR A 97 8.69 -6.59 -0.47
N ALA A 98 8.09 -7.05 -1.57
CA ALA A 98 8.27 -6.46 -2.89
C ALA A 98 7.86 -4.97 -2.93
N ILE A 99 6.74 -4.61 -2.30
CA ILE A 99 6.33 -3.21 -2.19
C ILE A 99 7.38 -2.41 -1.43
N LEU A 100 7.82 -2.89 -0.26
CA LEU A 100 8.80 -2.19 0.58
C LEU A 100 10.16 -2.00 -0.12
N GLU A 101 10.60 -2.98 -0.92
CA GLU A 101 11.82 -2.91 -1.73
C GLU A 101 11.73 -1.86 -2.84
N LEU A 102 10.54 -1.71 -3.45
CA LEU A 102 10.32 -0.80 -4.58
C LEU A 102 9.98 0.64 -4.15
N LEU A 103 9.47 0.85 -2.93
CA LEU A 103 9.10 2.19 -2.43
C LEU A 103 10.23 3.24 -2.55
N PRO A 104 11.49 2.96 -2.17
CA PRO A 104 12.58 3.93 -2.33
C PRO A 104 12.82 4.33 -3.78
N GLN A 105 12.63 3.41 -4.73
CA GLN A 105 12.79 3.70 -6.16
C GLN A 105 11.61 4.53 -6.67
N ALA A 106 10.39 4.22 -6.23
CA ALA A 106 9.17 4.92 -6.62
C ALA A 106 9.12 6.38 -6.11
N TYR A 107 9.58 6.61 -4.89
CA TYR A 107 9.39 7.89 -4.20
C TYR A 107 10.67 8.55 -3.72
N GLY A 108 11.85 8.01 -4.06
CA GLY A 108 13.14 8.50 -3.57
C GLY A 108 13.38 9.98 -3.86
N GLN A 109 13.01 10.47 -5.05
CA GLN A 109 13.13 11.90 -5.37
C GLN A 109 12.20 12.77 -4.51
N THR A 110 10.97 12.32 -4.29
CA THR A 110 10.03 13.01 -3.39
C THR A 110 10.58 12.99 -1.97
N LEU A 111 11.03 11.84 -1.48
CA LEU A 111 11.63 11.67 -0.16
C LEU A 111 12.84 12.60 0.06
N SER A 112 13.71 12.73 -0.94
CA SER A 112 14.86 13.64 -0.91
C SER A 112 14.48 15.11 -0.99
N SER A 113 13.37 15.44 -1.66
CA SER A 113 12.84 16.82 -1.77
C SER A 113 12.05 17.26 -0.52
N LEU A 114 11.60 16.33 0.31
CA LEU A 114 10.98 16.67 1.59
C LEU A 114 12.03 17.29 2.50
N PRO A 115 11.72 18.40 3.20
CA PRO A 115 12.65 19.01 4.14
C PRO A 115 13.27 17.95 5.05
N HIS A 116 14.60 17.96 5.14
CA HIS A 116 15.32 17.17 6.13
C HIS A 116 14.93 17.71 7.50
N VAL A 117 13.90 17.12 8.11
CA VAL A 117 13.64 17.31 9.53
C VAL A 117 14.74 16.52 10.24
N SER A 118 15.78 17.23 10.66
CA SER A 118 16.92 16.71 11.40
C SER A 118 16.46 15.91 12.61
N GLY A 119 17.13 14.80 12.91
CA GLY A 119 16.83 14.10 14.14
C GLY A 119 17.40 12.71 14.32
N GLN A 120 18.70 12.48 14.06
CA GLN A 120 19.37 11.35 14.72
C GLN A 120 19.36 11.51 16.26
N ASN A 121 19.11 12.73 16.78
CA ASN A 121 18.88 13.06 18.20
C ASN A 121 17.47 13.63 18.50
N SER A 122 16.43 13.26 17.74
CA SER A 122 15.07 13.78 18.01
C SER A 122 14.36 12.95 19.08
N ASN A 123 13.68 13.62 20.02
CA ASN A 123 12.83 12.94 20.99
C ASN A 123 11.69 12.18 20.29
N LEU A 124 11.17 11.12 20.92
CA LEU A 124 10.17 10.22 20.33
C LEU A 124 8.97 10.96 19.67
N PRO A 125 8.35 11.99 20.31
CA PRO A 125 7.24 12.72 19.69
C PRO A 125 7.62 13.41 18.38
N THR A 126 8.83 13.96 18.30
CA THR A 126 9.31 14.62 17.07
C THR A 126 9.55 13.59 15.98
N ARG A 127 10.20 12.46 16.29
CA ARG A 127 10.46 11.39 15.32
C ARG A 127 9.16 10.81 14.73
N VAL A 128 8.17 10.55 15.59
CA VAL A 128 6.86 10.04 15.18
C VAL A 128 6.15 11.01 14.24
N ARG A 129 6.07 12.30 14.62
CA ARG A 129 5.47 13.35 13.79
C ARG A 129 6.14 13.46 12.41
N GLN A 130 7.47 13.31 12.35
CA GLN A 130 8.21 13.32 11.09
C GLN A 130 7.84 12.14 10.19
N ILE A 131 7.75 10.93 10.75
CA ILE A 131 7.36 9.72 10.00
C ILE A 131 5.95 9.91 9.41
N VAL A 132 4.99 10.32 10.23
CA VAL A 132 3.60 10.53 9.80
C VAL A 132 3.52 11.61 8.70
N GLN A 133 4.16 12.76 8.91
CA GLN A 133 4.08 13.87 7.97
C GLN A 133 4.72 13.54 6.62
N ARG A 134 5.90 12.90 6.62
CA ARG A 134 6.58 12.49 5.39
C ARG A 134 5.74 11.49 4.61
N SER A 135 5.24 10.46 5.30
CA SER A 135 4.40 9.44 4.66
C SER A 135 3.10 10.05 4.11
N ALA A 136 2.47 10.98 4.81
CA ALA A 136 1.29 11.68 4.29
C ALA A 136 1.60 12.48 3.01
N GLN A 137 2.74 13.17 2.94
CA GLN A 137 3.17 13.91 1.76
C GLN A 137 3.51 12.98 0.57
N LEU A 138 4.16 11.86 0.84
CA LEU A 138 4.40 10.82 -0.16
C LEU A 138 3.09 10.22 -0.68
N ALA A 139 2.15 9.94 0.23
CA ALA A 139 0.84 9.40 -0.12
C ALA A 139 0.04 10.39 -0.97
N ALA A 140 0.12 11.69 -0.67
CA ALA A 140 -0.47 12.73 -1.51
C ALA A 140 0.07 12.69 -2.95
N THR A 141 1.39 12.54 -3.09
CA THR A 141 2.07 12.41 -4.39
C THR A 141 1.58 11.16 -5.14
N SER A 142 1.37 10.05 -4.42
CA SER A 142 0.82 8.82 -4.98
C SER A 142 -0.65 8.96 -5.39
N GLY A 143 -1.49 9.52 -4.53
CA GLY A 143 -2.93 9.72 -4.76
C GLY A 143 -3.23 10.67 -5.91
N GLY A 144 -2.31 11.62 -6.17
CA GLY A 144 -2.36 12.57 -7.27
C GLY A 144 -1.94 11.99 -8.63
N LEU A 145 -1.40 10.77 -8.69
CA LEU A 145 -1.13 10.10 -9.96
C LEU A 145 -2.46 9.80 -10.69
N PRO A 146 -2.59 10.21 -11.96
CA PRO A 146 -3.75 9.85 -12.80
C PRO A 146 -3.58 8.44 -13.38
N ILE A 147 -3.13 7.49 -12.57
CA ILE A 147 -2.93 6.08 -12.96
C ILE A 147 -3.88 5.24 -12.10
N PRO A 148 -4.97 4.69 -12.68
CA PRO A 148 -5.91 3.86 -11.94
C PRO A 148 -5.22 2.68 -11.25
N GLY A 149 -5.49 2.48 -9.95
CA GLY A 149 -4.97 1.37 -9.15
C GLY A 149 -3.51 1.50 -8.68
N ALA A 150 -2.63 2.15 -9.45
CA ALA A 150 -1.25 2.39 -9.02
C ALA A 150 -1.18 3.38 -7.85
N ASP A 151 -2.10 4.35 -7.82
CA ASP A 151 -2.30 5.26 -6.70
C ASP A 151 -2.61 4.50 -5.39
N LEU A 152 -3.49 3.50 -5.44
CA LEU A 152 -3.88 2.68 -4.30
C LEU A 152 -2.73 1.79 -3.80
N ALA A 153 -2.01 1.12 -4.71
CA ALA A 153 -0.86 0.28 -4.35
C ALA A 153 0.25 1.12 -3.70
N GLY A 154 0.54 2.29 -4.27
CA GLY A 154 1.52 3.22 -3.74
C GLY A 154 1.15 3.75 -2.36
N VAL A 155 -0.09 4.23 -2.17
CA VAL A 155 -0.58 4.71 -0.86
C VAL A 155 -0.53 3.60 0.18
N THR A 156 -0.96 2.39 -0.16
CA THR A 156 -0.92 1.23 0.74
C THR A 156 0.52 0.89 1.15
N GLY A 157 1.44 0.88 0.20
CA GLY A 157 2.87 0.66 0.48
C GLY A 157 3.44 1.69 1.43
N ILE A 158 3.15 2.98 1.18
CA ILE A 158 3.57 4.08 2.03
C ILE A 158 3.01 3.94 3.45
N GLN A 159 1.74 3.59 3.59
CA GLN A 159 1.09 3.34 4.89
C GLN A 159 1.72 2.17 5.63
N LEU A 160 2.04 1.06 4.95
CA LEU A 160 2.72 -0.09 5.53
C LEU A 160 4.13 0.26 6.04
N LYS A 161 4.92 1.01 5.25
CA LYS A 161 6.24 1.47 5.67
C LYS A 161 6.16 2.42 6.86
N MET A 162 5.19 3.35 6.84
CA MET A 162 4.93 4.27 7.95
C MET A 162 4.64 3.53 9.25
N LEU A 163 3.71 2.57 9.23
CA LEU A 163 3.36 1.79 10.41
C LEU A 163 4.53 0.95 10.91
N HIS A 164 5.33 0.38 10.01
CA HIS A 164 6.56 -0.31 10.38
C HIS A 164 7.53 0.62 11.12
N ASP A 165 7.80 1.81 10.58
CA ASP A 165 8.73 2.77 11.20
C ASP A 165 8.21 3.32 12.54
N LEU A 166 6.90 3.55 12.65
CA LEU A 166 6.27 3.93 13.91
C LEU A 166 6.37 2.82 14.95
N GLY A 167 6.12 1.56 14.57
CA GLY A 167 6.25 0.42 15.47
C GLY A 167 7.67 0.29 16.02
N GLN A 168 8.67 0.46 15.16
CA GLN A 168 10.08 0.52 15.59
C GLN A 168 10.35 1.71 16.53
N ALA A 169 9.82 2.89 16.23
CA ALA A 169 9.98 4.07 17.09
C ALA A 169 9.31 3.88 18.47
N HIS A 170 8.16 3.23 18.52
CA HIS A 170 7.43 2.98 19.77
C HIS A 170 7.92 1.75 20.56
N GLY A 171 8.76 0.88 19.96
CA GLY A 171 9.16 -0.40 20.54
C GLY A 171 8.04 -1.47 20.48
N LEU A 172 7.10 -1.33 19.53
CA LEU A 172 5.94 -2.20 19.34
C LEU A 172 5.85 -2.66 17.87
N PRO A 173 6.84 -3.40 17.34
CA PRO A 173 6.91 -3.72 15.90
C PRO A 173 5.74 -4.56 15.38
N ASP A 174 5.11 -5.37 16.22
CA ASP A 174 4.03 -6.30 15.84
C ASP A 174 2.63 -5.66 15.85
N ASP A 175 2.45 -4.53 16.54
CA ASP A 175 1.15 -3.89 16.72
C ASP A 175 0.68 -3.13 15.45
N GLY A 176 1.61 -2.79 14.54
CA GLY A 176 1.31 -2.08 13.28
C GLY A 176 0.39 -2.88 12.36
N ARG A 177 0.61 -4.20 12.27
CA ARG A 177 -0.20 -5.10 11.43
C ARG A 177 -1.62 -5.23 12.00
N ARG A 178 -1.76 -5.40 13.31
CA ARG A 178 -3.07 -5.52 13.98
C ARG A 178 -3.92 -4.27 13.80
N LEU A 179 -3.33 -3.08 13.96
CA LEU A 179 -4.08 -1.85 13.75
C LEU A 179 -4.54 -1.71 12.30
N LEU A 180 -3.65 -2.03 11.35
CA LEU A 180 -4.01 -2.03 9.94
C LEU A 180 -5.12 -3.02 9.63
N GLU A 181 -5.09 -4.23 10.18
CA GLU A 181 -6.14 -5.25 10.01
C GLU A 181 -7.48 -4.80 10.62
N ILE A 182 -7.46 -4.21 11.82
CA ILE A 182 -8.65 -3.64 12.47
C ILE A 182 -9.26 -2.55 11.59
N LEU A 183 -8.44 -1.66 11.04
CA LEU A 183 -8.89 -0.55 10.19
C LEU A 183 -9.25 -1.01 8.77
N ALA A 184 -8.54 -1.99 8.20
CA ALA A 184 -8.77 -2.58 6.89
C ALA A 184 -10.10 -3.36 6.86
N GLY A 185 -10.37 -4.13 7.90
CA GLY A 185 -11.64 -4.84 8.08
C GLY A 185 -12.85 -3.93 8.33
N VAL A 186 -12.67 -2.61 8.50
CA VAL A 186 -13.77 -1.61 8.50
C VAL A 186 -13.76 -0.79 7.21
N THR A 187 -12.59 -0.49 6.67
CA THR A 187 -12.45 0.27 5.43
C THR A 187 -12.73 -0.54 4.18
N ALA A 188 -13.03 -1.84 4.26
CA ALA A 188 -13.59 -2.63 3.16
C ALA A 188 -14.84 -1.98 2.52
N GLY A 189 -15.73 -1.38 3.33
CA GLY A 189 -16.86 -0.59 2.83
C GLY A 189 -16.47 0.76 2.19
N ALA A 190 -15.32 1.32 2.58
CA ALA A 190 -14.75 2.51 1.94
C ALA A 190 -13.96 2.14 0.66
N LEU A 191 -13.46 0.91 0.54
CA LEU A 191 -12.81 0.39 -0.67
C LEU A 191 -13.80 0.39 -1.84
N ALA A 192 -15.06 0.02 -1.61
CA ALA A 192 -16.15 0.10 -2.60
C ALA A 192 -16.42 1.54 -3.09
N ARG A 193 -16.26 2.55 -2.21
CA ARG A 193 -16.40 3.97 -2.58
C ARG A 193 -15.12 4.52 -3.24
N ARG A 194 -13.95 3.94 -2.93
CA ARG A 194 -12.65 4.27 -3.52
C ARG A 194 -12.47 3.66 -4.92
N THR A 195 -13.05 2.50 -5.22
CA THR A 195 -13.15 1.98 -6.59
C THR A 195 -13.93 2.91 -7.49
N ALA A 196 -15.01 3.54 -7.00
CA ALA A 196 -15.75 4.55 -7.77
C ALA A 196 -14.88 5.77 -8.14
N VAL A 197 -13.99 6.23 -7.25
CA VAL A 197 -13.06 7.34 -7.54
C VAL A 197 -11.94 6.93 -8.50
N SER A 198 -11.45 5.69 -8.41
CA SER A 198 -10.48 5.14 -9.38
C SER A 198 -11.11 4.96 -10.78
N LEU A 199 -12.41 4.69 -10.86
CA LEU A 199 -13.15 4.61 -12.13
C LEU A 199 -13.41 5.99 -12.77
N VAL A 200 -13.55 7.06 -11.98
CA VAL A 200 -13.64 8.44 -12.50
C VAL A 200 -12.33 8.87 -13.19
N LYS A 201 -11.18 8.26 -12.81
CA LYS A 201 -9.89 8.47 -13.48
C LYS A 201 -9.80 7.83 -14.88
N CYS A 202 -10.83 7.12 -15.34
CA CYS A 202 -10.93 6.56 -16.70
C CYS A 202 -11.44 7.57 -17.75
N ILE A 203 -11.86 8.78 -17.37
CA ILE A 203 -12.32 9.83 -18.31
C ILE A 203 -11.16 10.81 -18.54
N PRO A 204 -10.52 10.80 -19.74
CA PRO A 204 -9.43 11.72 -20.04
C PRO A 204 -9.94 13.17 -20.10
N PHE A 205 -9.04 14.11 -19.82
CA PHE A 205 -9.19 15.58 -19.94
C PHE A 205 -10.05 16.33 -18.89
N VAL A 206 -11.19 15.82 -18.41
CA VAL A 206 -12.04 16.57 -17.45
C VAL A 206 -12.00 16.02 -16.02
N GLY A 207 -11.72 14.71 -15.85
CA GLY A 207 -11.69 14.04 -14.54
C GLY A 207 -10.35 14.08 -13.79
N SER A 208 -9.22 14.28 -14.48
CA SER A 208 -7.88 14.06 -13.93
C SER A 208 -7.36 15.16 -12.98
N LEU A 209 -7.73 16.43 -13.22
CA LEU A 209 -7.29 17.55 -12.37
C LEU A 209 -8.04 17.60 -11.04
N ALA A 210 -9.38 17.59 -11.09
CA ALA A 210 -10.21 17.56 -9.88
C ALA A 210 -10.08 16.21 -9.14
N GLY A 211 -10.05 15.08 -9.86
CA GLY A 211 -9.87 13.75 -9.29
C GLY A 211 -8.46 13.50 -8.76
N GLY A 212 -7.43 14.11 -9.35
CA GLY A 212 -6.04 14.07 -8.88
C GLY A 212 -5.85 14.87 -7.60
N LEU A 213 -6.40 16.09 -7.50
CA LEU A 213 -6.34 16.90 -6.28
C LEU A 213 -7.17 16.30 -5.14
N ALA A 214 -8.36 15.78 -5.45
CA ALA A 214 -9.16 15.04 -4.48
C ALA A 214 -8.47 13.74 -4.04
N GLY A 215 -7.82 13.02 -4.95
CA GLY A 215 -7.04 11.82 -4.67
C GLY A 215 -5.81 12.10 -3.81
N ALA A 216 -5.06 13.17 -4.10
CA ALA A 216 -3.92 13.61 -3.30
C ALA A 216 -4.34 14.02 -1.89
N GLY A 217 -5.41 14.81 -1.75
CA GLY A 217 -5.93 15.23 -0.45
C GLY A 217 -6.46 14.07 0.38
N LEU A 218 -7.20 13.14 -0.23
CA LEU A 218 -7.69 11.94 0.44
C LEU A 218 -6.54 11.02 0.88
N ALA A 219 -5.53 10.82 0.02
CA ALA A 219 -4.36 10.02 0.33
C ALA A 219 -3.52 10.64 1.45
N TYR A 220 -3.33 11.96 1.44
CA TYR A 220 -2.70 12.71 2.53
C TYR A 220 -3.47 12.53 3.84
N ALA A 221 -4.77 12.83 3.82
CA ALA A 221 -5.59 12.86 5.02
C ALA A 221 -5.71 11.47 5.66
N SER A 222 -5.97 10.44 4.85
CA SER A 222 -6.06 9.05 5.34
C SER A 222 -4.73 8.53 5.89
N THR A 223 -3.60 8.84 5.25
CA THR A 223 -2.28 8.41 5.72
C THR A 223 -1.89 9.12 7.01
N ARG A 224 -2.15 10.43 7.11
CA ARG A 224 -1.92 11.17 8.36
C ARG A 224 -2.79 10.63 9.49
N ALA A 225 -4.09 10.46 9.24
CA ALA A 225 -5.03 9.94 10.23
C ALA A 225 -4.65 8.55 10.75
N LEU A 226 -4.20 7.67 9.86
CA LEU A 226 -3.71 6.35 10.22
C LEU A 226 -2.47 6.43 11.13
N GLY A 227 -1.52 7.31 10.81
CA GLY A 227 -0.31 7.51 11.62
C GLY A 227 -0.60 8.08 13.02
N GLU A 228 -1.49 9.05 13.12
CA GLU A 228 -1.93 9.62 14.41
C GLU A 228 -2.70 8.59 15.24
N ALA A 229 -3.63 7.84 14.63
CA ALA A 229 -4.36 6.75 15.28
C ALA A 229 -3.41 5.66 15.82
N TYR A 230 -2.36 5.32 15.06
CA TYR A 230 -1.34 4.37 15.51
C TYR A 230 -0.52 4.89 16.68
N THR A 231 -0.15 6.18 16.64
CA THR A 231 0.59 6.83 17.72
C THR A 231 -0.22 6.85 19.01
N TRP A 232 -1.50 7.23 18.91
CA TRP A 232 -2.46 7.18 20.02
C TRP A 232 -2.62 5.76 20.57
N TYR A 233 -2.80 4.77 19.69
CA TYR A 233 -2.92 3.37 20.08
C TYR A 233 -1.67 2.89 20.85
N CYS A 234 -0.47 3.19 20.36
CA CYS A 234 0.78 2.84 21.04
C CYS A 234 0.91 3.53 22.40
N ALA A 235 0.46 4.79 22.53
CA ALA A 235 0.47 5.50 23.81
C ALA A 235 -0.45 4.81 24.83
N ARG A 236 -1.66 4.40 24.42
CA ARG A 236 -2.61 3.65 25.25
C ARG A 236 -2.05 2.31 25.70
N ARG A 237 -1.42 1.57 24.78
CA ARG A 237 -0.78 0.29 25.05
C ARG A 237 0.33 0.39 26.09
N LYS A 238 1.16 1.45 26.02
CA LYS A 238 2.20 1.73 27.04
C LYS A 238 1.63 2.03 28.43
N LEU A 239 0.38 2.46 28.52
CA LEU A 239 -0.35 2.65 29.78
C LEU A 239 -1.06 1.37 30.26
N GLY A 240 -0.84 0.22 29.62
CA GLY A 240 -1.53 -1.04 29.94
C GLY A 240 -2.98 -1.08 29.48
N GLN A 241 -3.40 -0.16 28.61
CA GLN A 241 -4.77 -0.09 28.07
C GLN A 241 -4.85 -0.84 26.73
N TYR A 242 -6.00 -1.44 26.47
CA TYR A 242 -6.28 -2.20 25.25
C TYR A 242 -7.52 -1.63 24.57
N PRO A 243 -7.38 -0.53 23.82
CA PRO A 243 -8.51 0.11 23.19
C PRO A 243 -9.25 -0.82 22.24
N ASP A 244 -10.58 -0.76 22.26
CA ASP A 244 -11.40 -1.57 21.40
C ASP A 244 -11.48 -1.00 19.96
N ARG A 245 -12.11 -1.77 19.06
CA ARG A 245 -12.27 -1.38 17.66
C ARG A 245 -13.02 -0.06 17.49
N LYS A 246 -14.02 0.21 18.32
CA LYS A 246 -14.89 1.37 18.22
C LYS A 246 -14.11 2.63 18.61
N GLU A 247 -13.34 2.57 19.68
CA GLU A 247 -12.45 3.65 20.12
C GLU A 247 -11.38 3.98 19.06
N ILE A 248 -10.74 2.96 18.49
CA ILE A 248 -9.76 3.13 17.41
C ILE A 248 -10.39 3.83 16.20
N MET A 249 -11.60 3.42 15.80
CA MET A 249 -12.30 3.99 14.65
C MET A 249 -12.72 5.43 14.89
N GLN A 250 -13.22 5.73 16.09
CA GLN A 250 -13.63 7.09 16.47
C GLN A 250 -12.45 8.05 16.33
N HIS A 251 -11.31 7.73 16.95
CA HIS A 251 -10.12 8.58 16.85
C HIS A 251 -9.58 8.67 15.42
N TYR A 252 -9.58 7.57 14.65
CA TYR A 252 -9.21 7.64 13.24
C TYR A 252 -10.09 8.63 12.44
N GLN A 253 -11.40 8.65 12.67
CA GLN A 253 -12.32 9.58 11.99
C GLN A 253 -12.09 11.04 12.41
N GLU A 254 -11.80 11.29 13.68
CA GLU A 254 -11.41 12.60 14.22
C GLU A 254 -10.15 13.10 13.51
N TYR A 255 -9.09 12.28 13.49
CA TYR A 255 -7.83 12.62 12.82
C TYR A 255 -7.97 12.78 11.30
N LEU A 256 -8.87 12.01 10.65
CA LEU A 256 -9.16 12.15 9.22
C LEU A 256 -9.78 13.51 8.92
N THR A 257 -10.72 13.95 9.75
CA THR A 257 -11.37 15.25 9.63
C THR A 257 -10.36 16.39 9.81
N GLU A 258 -9.51 16.29 10.83
CA GLU A 258 -8.44 17.26 11.09
C GLU A 258 -7.43 17.32 9.93
N ALA A 259 -6.94 16.17 9.48
CA ALA A 259 -5.98 16.09 8.38
C ALA A 259 -6.55 16.64 7.06
N GLY A 260 -7.85 16.45 6.81
CA GLY A 260 -8.56 17.04 5.68
C GLY A 260 -8.71 18.57 5.77
N ARG A 261 -8.80 19.14 6.98
CA ARG A 261 -8.75 20.60 7.17
C ARG A 261 -7.33 21.13 6.89
N LEU A 262 -6.30 20.48 7.44
CA LEU A 262 -4.89 20.85 7.25
C LEU A 262 -4.47 20.82 5.77
N TRP A 263 -4.93 19.82 5.01
CA TRP A 263 -4.68 19.77 3.58
C TRP A 263 -5.23 21.00 2.85
N ARG A 264 -6.50 21.34 3.12
CA ARG A 264 -7.18 22.47 2.49
C ARG A 264 -6.48 23.80 2.79
N THR A 265 -6.16 24.07 4.06
CA THR A 265 -5.50 25.31 4.47
C THR A 265 -4.07 25.42 3.92
N GLY A 266 -3.35 24.30 3.85
CA GLY A 266 -2.01 24.24 3.25
C GLY A 266 -1.99 24.43 1.73
N THR A 267 -3.06 24.05 1.02
CA THR A 267 -3.21 24.29 -0.42
C THR A 267 -3.67 25.71 -0.77
N THR A 268 -4.52 26.33 0.06
CA THR A 268 -4.99 27.71 -0.18
C THR A 268 -3.88 28.75 0.01
N GLY A 269 -2.88 28.50 0.86
CA GLY A 269 -1.72 29.39 1.04
C GLY A 269 -0.63 29.29 -0.04
N LYS A 270 -0.75 28.38 -1.02
CA LYS A 270 0.20 28.23 -2.15
C LYS A 270 -0.29 28.85 -3.47
N HIS A 271 -1.51 29.39 -3.49
CA HIS A 271 -2.15 30.00 -4.66
C HIS A 271 -2.60 31.45 -4.42
N ALA A 272 -2.04 32.12 -3.41
CA ALA A 272 -2.20 33.54 -3.14
C ALA A 272 -0.87 34.27 -3.38
#